data_AF-A0A2M9P440-F1
#
_entry.id   AF-A0A2M9P440-F1
#
_cell.length_a   1.000
_cell.length_b   1.000
_cell.length_c   1.000
_cell.angle_alpha   90.00
_cell.angle_beta   90.00
_cell.angle_gamma   90.00
#
_symmetry.space_group_name_H-M   'P 1'
#
loop_
_entity.id
_entity.type
_entity.pdbx_description
1 polymer ?
#
loop_
_entity_poly.entity_id
_entity_poly.type
_entity_poly.pdbx_seq_one_letter_code
_entity_poly.pdbx_strand_id
1 'polypeptide(L)'
;GSDLRYNMELSLEEAVRGVTKEIRIPTLEECGVCHGSGAKPGSSPVTCPTCHGQGQVQMRQGFFTVQQACPHCHGRGQIIKDPCNSCHGHGRVEKAKTLSVKIPAGVDTGDRIRLAGEGEAGEHGAPAGDLYVQVQVKAHPIFEREGNN
;
A
#
# COMPACT_ATOMS: atom_id res chain seq x y z
N GLY A 1 2.01 -0.45 -4.85
CA GLY A 1 1.85 -1.16 -3.59
C GLY A 1 0.40 -1.53 -3.45
N SER A 2 0.01 -2.12 -2.33
CA SER A 2 -1.38 -2.48 -2.10
C SER A 2 -2.21 -1.23 -1.82
N ASP A 3 -3.44 -1.22 -2.32
CA ASP A 3 -4.41 -0.21 -1.92
C ASP A 3 -4.90 -0.49 -0.50
N LEU A 4 -5.15 0.59 0.26
CA LEU A 4 -5.68 0.54 1.61
C LEU A 4 -7.12 1.02 1.64
N ARG A 5 -7.91 0.50 2.59
CA ARG A 5 -9.26 0.98 2.87
C ARG A 5 -9.36 1.43 4.32
N TYR A 6 -9.86 2.64 4.52
CA TYR A 6 -10.16 3.19 5.84
C TYR A 6 -11.64 3.55 5.93
N ASN A 7 -12.36 2.99 6.90
CA ASN A 7 -13.75 3.36 7.14
C ASN A 7 -13.77 4.56 8.09
N MET A 8 -14.25 5.70 7.60
CA MET A 8 -14.39 6.92 8.38
C MET A 8 -15.84 7.10 8.79
N GLU A 9 -16.07 7.20 10.10
CA GLU A 9 -17.37 7.55 10.62
C GLU A 9 -17.55 9.06 10.71
N LEU A 10 -18.69 9.56 10.20
CA LEU A 10 -19.08 10.96 10.25
C LEU A 10 -20.44 11.12 10.93
N SER A 11 -20.64 12.23 11.63
CA SER A 11 -21.99 12.65 12.02
C SER A 11 -22.75 13.21 10.81
N LEU A 12 -24.08 13.31 10.92
CA LEU A 12 -24.90 13.91 9.87
C LEU A 12 -24.48 15.35 9.58
N GLU A 13 -24.16 16.12 10.63
CA GLU A 13 -23.73 17.52 10.52
C GLU A 13 -22.39 17.65 9.78
N GLU A 14 -21.44 16.76 10.07
CA GLU A 14 -20.15 16.70 9.40
C GLU A 14 -20.31 16.33 7.92
N ALA A 15 -21.18 15.38 7.61
CA ALA A 15 -21.48 14.97 6.24
C ALA A 15 -22.12 16.12 5.43
N VAL A 16 -23.05 16.88 6.04
CA VAL A 16 -23.73 18.00 5.38
C VAL A 16 -22.80 19.21 5.20
N ARG A 17 -22.01 19.57 6.21
CA ARG A 17 -21.16 20.78 6.16
C ARG A 17 -19.80 20.53 5.50
N GLY A 18 -19.38 19.28 5.38
CA GLY A 18 -18.00 18.93 5.07
C GLY A 18 -17.10 19.12 6.28
N VAL A 19 -16.01 18.36 6.35
CA VAL A 19 -15.08 18.37 7.48
C VAL A 19 -13.69 17.99 7.02
N THR A 20 -12.66 18.52 7.69
CA THR A 20 -11.29 18.01 7.55
C THR A 20 -10.97 17.20 8.81
N LYS A 21 -10.62 15.93 8.66
CA LYS A 21 -10.24 15.05 9.77
C LYS A 21 -8.84 14.50 9.58
N GLU A 22 -8.10 14.40 10.67
CA GLU A 22 -6.86 13.63 10.69
C GLU A 22 -7.16 12.16 10.97
N ILE A 23 -6.60 11.28 10.16
CA ILE A 23 -6.66 9.83 10.35
C ILE A 23 -5.25 9.31 10.57
N ARG A 24 -5.12 8.32 11.44
CA ARG A 24 -3.86 7.60 11.66
C ARG A 24 -4.03 6.16 11.18
N ILE A 25 -3.26 5.78 10.17
CA ILE A 25 -3.33 4.44 9.58
C ILE A 25 -1.99 3.71 9.74
N PRO A 26 -1.98 2.44 10.14
CA PRO A 26 -0.80 1.60 9.98
C PRO A 26 -0.61 1.32 8.48
N THR A 27 0.59 1.54 7.98
CA THR A 27 0.95 1.26 6.58
C THR A 27 2.41 0.79 6.50
N LEU A 28 2.75 0.16 5.38
CA LEU A 28 4.13 -0.12 5.01
C LEU A 28 4.66 1.08 4.24
N GLU A 29 5.69 1.73 4.77
CA GLU A 29 6.41 2.80 4.07
C GLU A 29 7.73 2.29 3.51
N GLU A 30 8.25 3.00 2.52
CA GLU A 30 9.60 2.75 2.01
C GLU A 30 10.63 2.90 3.14
N CYS A 31 11.57 1.95 3.22
CA CYS A 31 12.62 1.99 4.22
C CYS A 31 13.59 3.14 3.91
N GLY A 32 13.53 4.23 4.68
CA GLY A 32 14.38 5.40 4.48
C GLY A 32 15.89 5.18 4.65
N VAL A 33 16.33 4.01 5.15
CA VAL A 33 17.76 3.66 5.23
C VAL A 33 18.28 3.11 3.91
N CYS A 34 17.49 2.30 3.21
CA CYS A 34 17.90 1.63 1.97
C CYS A 34 17.15 2.12 0.72
N HIS A 35 16.20 3.06 0.89
CA HIS A 35 15.37 3.62 -0.16
C HIS A 35 14.71 2.54 -1.04
N GLY A 36 14.06 1.57 -0.39
CA GLY A 36 13.36 0.48 -1.09
C GLY A 36 14.25 -0.66 -1.61
N SER A 37 15.57 -0.50 -1.66
CA SER A 37 16.47 -1.53 -2.22
C SER A 37 16.57 -2.81 -1.38
N GLY A 38 16.26 -2.73 -0.08
CA GLY A 38 16.44 -3.82 0.87
C GLY A 38 17.91 -4.12 1.21
N ALA A 39 18.87 -3.48 0.54
CA ALA A 39 20.30 -3.68 0.79
C ALA A 39 20.84 -2.69 1.83
N LYS A 40 21.91 -3.08 2.52
CA LYS A 40 22.62 -2.20 3.46
C LYS A 40 23.16 -0.97 2.72
N PRO A 41 23.16 0.24 3.32
CA PRO A 41 23.76 1.42 2.71
C PRO A 41 25.21 1.16 2.25
N GLY A 42 25.52 1.55 1.01
CA GLY A 42 26.83 1.28 0.37
C GLY A 42 26.96 -0.10 -0.27
N SER A 43 25.97 -0.98 -0.10
CA SER A 43 25.84 -2.22 -0.88
C SER A 43 24.65 -2.10 -1.85
N SER A 44 24.60 -2.97 -2.85
CA SER A 44 23.51 -3.02 -3.81
C SER A 44 23.03 -4.45 -4.04
N PRO A 45 21.74 -4.66 -4.34
CA PRO A 45 21.26 -5.95 -4.81
C PRO A 45 22.00 -6.36 -6.08
N VAL A 46 22.42 -7.61 -6.16
CA VAL A 46 23.05 -8.15 -7.37
C VAL A 46 22.01 -8.87 -8.22
N THR A 47 22.13 -8.77 -9.54
CA THR A 47 21.27 -9.52 -10.46
C THR A 47 21.35 -11.03 -10.16
N CYS A 48 20.21 -11.69 -10.06
CA CYS A 48 20.17 -13.12 -9.80
C CYS A 48 20.77 -13.88 -11.00
N PRO A 49 21.83 -14.69 -10.81
CA PRO A 49 22.49 -15.39 -11.90
C PRO A 49 21.64 -16.53 -12.48
N THR A 50 20.67 -17.05 -11.71
CA THR A 50 19.80 -18.15 -12.14
C THR A 50 18.71 -17.70 -13.12
N CYS A 51 18.13 -16.52 -12.92
CA CYS A 51 17.07 -15.98 -13.81
C CYS A 51 17.51 -14.74 -14.60
N HIS A 52 18.76 -14.32 -14.48
CA HIS A 52 19.33 -13.13 -15.13
C HIS A 52 18.46 -11.86 -14.97
N GLY A 53 17.88 -11.66 -13.78
CA GLY A 53 17.04 -10.49 -13.51
C GLY A 53 15.55 -10.69 -13.79
N GLN A 54 15.14 -11.78 -14.44
CA GLN A 54 13.73 -11.97 -14.84
C GLN A 54 12.80 -12.34 -13.69
N GLY A 55 13.33 -12.81 -12.56
CA GLY A 55 12.53 -13.26 -11.42
C GLY A 55 11.84 -14.61 -11.61
N GLN A 56 11.80 -15.13 -12.83
CA GLN A 56 11.19 -16.41 -13.17
C GLN A 56 12.13 -17.32 -13.96
N VAL A 57 11.91 -18.63 -13.87
CA VAL A 57 12.63 -19.66 -14.62
C VAL A 57 11.62 -20.57 -15.31
N GLN A 58 11.99 -21.12 -16.46
CA GLN A 58 11.17 -22.12 -17.14
C GLN A 58 11.55 -23.51 -16.67
N MET A 59 10.57 -24.28 -16.20
CA MET A 59 10.73 -25.68 -15.81
C MET A 59 10.02 -26.57 -16.82
N ARG A 60 10.75 -27.55 -17.36
CA ARG A 60 10.19 -28.56 -18.28
C ARG A 60 9.78 -29.79 -17.48
N GLN A 61 8.50 -30.15 -17.57
CA GLN A 61 7.96 -31.38 -17.00
C GLN A 61 7.33 -32.20 -18.14
N GLY A 62 8.09 -33.16 -18.66
CA GLY A 62 7.73 -33.90 -19.86
C GLY A 62 7.55 -32.95 -21.05
N PHE A 63 6.35 -32.94 -21.62
CA PHE A 63 5.99 -32.09 -22.77
C PHE A 63 5.53 -30.67 -22.38
N PHE A 64 5.28 -30.40 -21.10
CA PHE A 64 4.84 -29.09 -20.63
C PHE A 64 6.03 -28.23 -20.22
N THR A 65 6.00 -26.95 -20.60
CA THR A 65 6.90 -25.92 -20.07
C THR A 65 6.08 -24.97 -19.22
N VAL A 66 6.41 -24.87 -17.94
CA VAL A 66 5.75 -23.96 -17.01
C VAL A 66 6.74 -22.89 -16.55
N GLN A 67 6.24 -21.66 -16.39
CA GLN A 67 7.01 -20.59 -15.76
C GLN A 67 6.79 -20.68 -14.25
N GLN A 68 7.87 -20.67 -13.50
CA GLN A 68 7.85 -20.65 -12.04
C GLN A 68 8.71 -19.50 -11.53
N ALA A 69 8.38 -18.96 -10.36
CA ALA A 69 9.26 -18.04 -9.65
C ALA A 69 10.65 -18.67 -9.46
N CYS A 70 11.70 -17.89 -9.74
CA CYS A 70 13.07 -18.36 -9.63
C CYS A 70 13.38 -18.76 -8.18
N PRO A 71 13.79 -20.01 -7.89
CA PRO A 71 13.97 -20.50 -6.52
C PRO A 71 15.10 -19.77 -5.78
N HIS A 72 16.06 -19.18 -6.50
CA HIS A 72 17.21 -18.50 -5.91
C HIS A 72 16.90 -17.07 -5.43
N CYS A 73 15.96 -16.38 -6.08
CA CYS A 73 15.58 -15.00 -5.72
C CYS A 73 14.11 -14.87 -5.31
N HIS A 74 13.36 -15.97 -5.34
CA HIS A 74 11.93 -16.03 -5.02
C HIS A 74 11.09 -15.00 -5.78
N GLY A 75 11.31 -14.87 -7.09
CA GLY A 75 10.57 -13.89 -7.89
C GLY A 75 11.25 -12.52 -8.03
N ARG A 76 12.22 -12.18 -7.16
CA ARG A 76 12.74 -10.81 -7.06
C ARG A 76 13.64 -10.37 -8.22
N GLY A 77 14.17 -11.29 -9.01
CA GLY A 77 15.17 -11.01 -10.06
C GLY A 77 16.55 -10.59 -9.52
N GLN A 78 16.64 -10.21 -8.26
CA GLN A 78 17.87 -9.77 -7.59
C GLN A 78 18.08 -10.53 -6.28
N ILE A 79 19.34 -10.57 -5.82
CA ILE A 79 19.76 -11.18 -4.57
C ILE A 79 20.40 -10.10 -3.71
N ILE A 80 19.93 -10.00 -2.47
CA ILE A 80 20.49 -9.10 -1.46
C ILE A 80 21.52 -9.90 -0.67
N LYS A 81 22.81 -9.62 -0.86
CA LYS A 81 23.90 -10.25 -0.11
C LYS A 81 24.00 -9.67 1.30
N ASP A 82 23.91 -8.35 1.39
CA ASP A 82 24.00 -7.58 2.63
C ASP A 82 22.64 -6.93 2.92
N PRO A 83 21.75 -7.59 3.68
CA PRO A 83 20.43 -7.05 3.96
C PRO A 83 20.51 -5.77 4.80
N CYS A 84 19.59 -4.84 4.56
CA CYS A 84 19.43 -3.65 5.38
C CYS A 84 18.99 -4.04 6.79
N ASN A 85 19.69 -3.55 7.80
CA ASN A 85 19.37 -3.85 9.20
C ASN A 85 18.01 -3.29 9.67
N SER A 86 17.52 -2.22 9.04
CA SER A 86 16.25 -1.59 9.44
C SER A 86 15.02 -2.33 8.92
N CYS A 87 15.08 -2.90 7.72
CA CYS A 87 13.97 -3.61 7.09
C CYS A 87 14.25 -5.09 6.83
N HIS A 88 15.38 -5.62 7.29
CA HIS A 88 15.78 -7.03 7.15
C HIS A 88 15.73 -7.56 5.70
N GLY A 89 15.98 -6.69 4.71
CA GLY A 89 15.92 -7.07 3.29
C GLY A 89 14.58 -6.83 2.60
N HIS A 90 13.55 -6.39 3.31
CA HIS A 90 12.21 -6.19 2.74
C HIS A 90 12.05 -4.88 1.94
N GLY A 91 12.93 -3.89 2.15
CA GLY A 91 12.84 -2.58 1.50
C GLY A 91 11.73 -1.67 2.04
N ARG A 92 10.90 -2.16 2.95
CA ARG A 92 9.77 -1.45 3.57
C ARG A 92 9.73 -1.68 5.08
N VAL A 93 9.11 -0.74 5.80
CA VAL A 93 8.96 -0.76 7.26
C VAL A 93 7.55 -0.38 7.66
N GLU A 94 7.01 -1.03 8.69
CA GLU A 94 5.72 -0.65 9.26
C GLU A 94 5.82 0.69 9.98
N LYS A 95 4.94 1.61 9.64
CA LYS A 95 4.81 2.92 10.27
C LYS A 95 3.34 3.33 10.37
N ALA A 96 3.04 4.15 11.36
CA ALA A 96 1.75 4.80 11.46
C ALA A 96 1.81 6.16 10.78
N LYS A 97 1.08 6.32 9.67
CA LYS A 97 1.00 7.56 8.90
C LYS A 97 -0.22 8.36 9.35
N THR A 98 -0.03 9.66 9.61
CA THR A 98 -1.12 10.59 9.92
C THR A 98 -1.43 11.40 8.66
N LEU A 99 -2.68 11.38 8.22
CA LEU A 99 -3.15 12.04 7.00
C LEU A 99 -4.31 12.96 7.30
N SER A 100 -4.27 14.17 6.74
CA SER A 100 -5.38 15.12 6.79
C SER A 100 -6.28 14.89 5.58
N VAL A 101 -7.51 14.42 5.82
CA VAL A 101 -8.47 14.09 4.78
C VAL A 101 -9.56 15.14 4.76
N LYS A 102 -9.72 15.80 3.62
CA LYS A 102 -10.79 16.78 3.39
C LYS A 102 -12.01 16.07 2.82
N ILE A 103 -13.08 16.04 3.60
CA ILE A 103 -14.38 15.49 3.21
C ILE A 103 -15.25 16.64 2.67
N PRO A 104 -15.71 16.56 1.41
CA PRO A 104 -16.59 17.57 0.85
C PRO A 104 -17.96 17.55 1.54
N ALA A 105 -18.67 18.68 1.48
CA ALA A 105 -20.05 18.78 1.93
C ALA A 105 -20.96 17.91 1.06
N GLY A 106 -21.99 17.32 1.68
CA GLY A 106 -23.01 16.52 1.01
C GLY A 106 -22.68 15.05 0.82
N VAL A 107 -21.56 14.54 1.37
CA VAL A 107 -21.22 13.11 1.28
C VAL A 107 -22.26 12.22 1.96
N ASP A 108 -22.38 10.99 1.47
CA ASP A 108 -23.29 9.97 1.99
C ASP A 108 -22.56 8.68 2.38
N THR A 109 -23.29 7.80 3.06
CA THR A 109 -22.79 6.47 3.41
C THR A 109 -22.49 5.67 2.15
N GLY A 110 -21.28 5.15 2.07
CA GLY A 110 -20.81 4.39 0.91
C GLY A 110 -19.91 5.19 -0.04
N ASP A 111 -19.90 6.52 0.06
CA ASP A 111 -19.00 7.37 -0.71
C ASP A 111 -17.54 7.01 -0.47
N ARG A 112 -16.73 7.16 -1.53
CA ARG A 112 -15.32 6.80 -1.54
C ARG A 112 -14.46 7.97 -1.97
N ILE A 113 -13.55 8.38 -1.09
CA ILE A 113 -12.54 9.40 -1.36
C ILE A 113 -11.20 8.69 -1.59
N ARG A 114 -10.57 8.97 -2.72
CA ARG A 114 -9.26 8.41 -3.10
C ARG A 114 -8.16 9.41 -2.76
N LEU A 115 -7.19 8.98 -1.97
CA LEU A 115 -5.92 9.67 -1.75
C LEU A 115 -4.84 8.92 -2.53
N ALA A 116 -4.38 9.52 -3.63
CA ALA A 116 -3.46 8.88 -4.54
C ALA A 116 -2.06 8.74 -3.94
N GLY A 117 -1.45 7.56 -4.03
CA GLY A 117 -0.10 7.28 -3.51
C GLY A 117 0.00 7.18 -1.99
N GLU A 118 -1.14 7.21 -1.28
CA GLU A 118 -1.22 7.15 0.18
C GLU A 118 -1.45 5.73 0.72
N GLY A 119 -1.44 4.72 -0.15
CA GLY A 119 -1.51 3.31 0.21
C GLY A 119 -0.17 2.74 0.68
N GLU A 120 0.00 1.42 0.57
CA GLU A 120 1.26 0.79 0.95
C GLU A 120 2.37 1.07 -0.07
N ALA A 121 3.60 1.23 0.42
CA ALA A 121 4.79 1.27 -0.42
C ALA A 121 4.87 0.01 -1.29
N GLY A 122 5.16 0.20 -2.57
CA GLY A 122 5.38 -0.92 -3.48
C GLY A 122 6.67 -1.67 -3.16
N GLU A 123 6.68 -2.95 -3.49
CA GLU A 123 7.89 -3.75 -3.40
C GLU A 123 8.86 -3.37 -4.52
N HIS A 124 10.17 -3.42 -4.25
CA HIS A 124 11.21 -3.27 -5.26
C HIS A 124 11.17 -1.96 -6.06
N GLY A 125 10.80 -0.85 -5.41
CA GLY A 125 10.70 0.45 -6.06
C GLY A 125 9.44 0.64 -6.91
N ALA A 126 8.49 -0.30 -6.84
CA ALA A 126 7.16 -0.06 -7.37
C ALA A 126 6.49 1.12 -6.64
N PRO A 127 5.67 1.93 -7.34
CA PRO A 127 4.97 3.06 -6.72
C PRO A 127 4.08 2.59 -5.58
N ALA A 128 3.72 3.50 -4.65
CA ALA A 128 2.75 3.20 -3.61
C ALA A 128 1.36 2.92 -4.19
N GLY A 129 0.55 2.15 -3.45
CA GLY A 129 -0.89 2.03 -3.75
C GLY A 129 -1.66 3.29 -3.35
N ASP A 130 -2.97 3.24 -3.41
CA ASP A 130 -3.86 4.34 -3.01
C ASP A 130 -4.58 4.05 -1.70
N LEU A 131 -4.96 5.10 -0.96
CA LEU A 131 -5.87 4.98 0.17
C LEU A 131 -7.29 5.37 -0.24
N TYR A 132 -8.23 4.46 -0.01
CA TYR A 132 -9.65 4.72 -0.15
C TYR A 132 -10.28 4.93 1.22
N VAL A 133 -10.75 6.15 1.47
CA VAL A 133 -11.54 6.49 2.64
C VAL A 133 -13.00 6.26 2.28
N GLN A 134 -13.63 5.27 2.92
CA GLN A 134 -15.05 5.01 2.77
C GLN A 134 -15.83 5.68 3.90
N VAL A 135 -16.80 6.50 3.52
CA VAL A 135 -17.62 7.26 4.47
C VAL A 135 -18.75 6.38 4.99
N GLN A 136 -18.95 6.44 6.31
CA GLN A 136 -20.11 5.87 6.99
C GLN A 136 -20.73 6.95 7.86
N VAL A 137 -21.94 7.41 7.49
CA VAL A 137 -22.66 8.42 8.26
C VAL A 137 -23.42 7.73 9.37
N LYS A 138 -23.24 8.21 10.61
CA LYS A 138 -23.96 7.69 11.77
C LYS A 138 -25.44 8.06 11.66
N ALA A 139 -26.31 7.10 12.00
CA ALA A 139 -27.73 7.38 12.14
C ALA A 139 -27.94 8.47 13.19
N HIS A 140 -28.73 9.48 12.85
CA HIS A 140 -29.06 10.56 13.78
C HIS A 140 -30.35 10.18 14.55
N PRO A 141 -30.42 10.38 15.88
CA PRO A 141 -31.55 9.90 16.70
C PRO A 141 -32.90 10.58 16.39
N ILE A 142 -32.87 11.71 15.69
CA ILE A 142 -34.05 12.55 15.40
C ILE A 142 -34.25 12.72 13.88
N PHE A 143 -33.21 12.50 13.07
CA PHE A 143 -33.22 12.82 11.65
C PHE A 143 -32.85 11.58 10.84
N GLU A 144 -33.66 11.27 9.85
CA GLU A 144 -33.36 10.28 8.83
C GLU A 144 -33.04 11.04 7.54
N ARG A 145 -31.92 10.67 6.91
CA ARG A 145 -31.48 11.29 5.66
C ARG A 145 -32.11 10.51 4.50
N GLU A 146 -33.00 11.15 3.76
CA GLU A 146 -33.60 10.58 2.54
C GLU A 146 -32.93 11.20 1.30
N GLY A 147 -31.80 10.62 0.88
CA GLY A 147 -31.05 11.09 -0.28
C GLY A 147 -30.37 12.45 -0.03
N ASN A 148 -30.80 13.50 -0.73
CA ASN A 148 -30.27 14.86 -0.59
C ASN A 148 -31.05 15.74 0.40
N ASN A 149 -32.06 15.19 1.11
CA ASN A 149 -32.90 15.92 2.06
C ASN A 149 -32.74 15.42 3.50
#